data_AF-A0A3C0KTP3-F1
#
_entry.id   AF-A0A3C0KTP3-F1
#
_cell.length_a   1.000
_cell.length_b   1.000
_cell.length_c   1.000
_cell.angle_alpha   90.00
_cell.angle_beta   90.00
_cell.angle_gamma   90.00
#
_symmetry.space_group_name_H-M   'P 1'
#
loop_
_entity.id
_entity.type
_entity.pdbx_description
1 polymer ?
#
loop_
_entity_poly.entity_id
_entity_poly.type
_entity_poly.pdbx_seq_one_letter_code
_entity_poly.pdbx_strand_id
1 'polypeptide(L)' 'MSIFNQAAKTILDMARKCPKCGNEQVVAASMKKESVKCKACGAEVPPKR' A
#
# COMPACT_ATOMS: atom_id res chain seq x y z
N MET A 1 27.78 -5.75 7.37
CA MET A 1 26.30 -5.66 7.45
C MET A 1 25.87 -4.46 6.62
N SER A 2 25.43 -4.73 5.40
CA SER A 2 25.24 -3.73 4.34
C SER A 2 24.04 -2.82 4.62
N ILE A 3 24.28 -1.52 4.56
CA ILE A 3 23.39 -0.42 4.98
C ILE A 3 22.21 -0.18 4.01
N PHE A 4 22.08 -0.99 2.96
CA PHE A 4 21.13 -0.79 1.85
C PHE A 4 19.73 -1.39 2.07
N ASN A 5 19.47 -2.06 3.20
CA ASN A 5 18.26 -2.88 3.37
C ASN A 5 17.09 -2.18 4.09
N GLN A 6 17.22 -0.91 4.48
CA GLN A 6 16.14 -0.19 5.18
C GLN A 6 15.12 0.44 4.23
N ALA A 7 15.52 0.90 3.04
CA ALA A 7 14.60 1.54 2.09
C ALA A 7 13.60 0.56 1.46
N ALA A 8 14.03 -0.67 1.16
CA ALA A 8 13.17 -1.68 0.55
C ALA A 8 12.03 -2.16 1.45
N LYS A 9 12.28 -2.29 2.77
CA LYS A 9 11.24 -2.66 3.74
C LYS A 9 10.13 -1.63 3.83
N THR A 10 10.45 -0.34 3.75
CA THR A 10 9.47 0.74 3.86
C THR A 10 8.52 0.79 2.67
N ILE A 11 9.02 0.50 1.46
CA ILE A 11 8.20 0.47 0.24
C ILE A 11 7.26 -0.74 0.23
N LEU A 12 7.71 -1.91 0.73
CA LEU A 12 6.87 -3.10 0.79
C LEU A 12 5.66 -2.93 1.73
N ASP A 13 5.84 -2.25 2.87
CA ASP A 13 4.76 -2.03 3.84
C ASP A 13 3.63 -1.14 3.26
N MET A 14 4.02 -0.24 2.35
CA MET A 14 3.13 0.69 1.63
C MET A 14 2.34 0.04 0.49
N ALA A 15 2.64 -1.19 0.07
CA ALA A 15 1.85 -1.87 -0.94
C ALA A 15 0.53 -2.39 -0.34
N ARG A 16 -0.60 -2.03 -0.96
CA ARG A 16 -1.94 -2.54 -0.63
C ARG A 16 -2.58 -3.20 -1.85
N LYS A 17 -3.16 -4.37 -1.62
CA LYS A 17 -3.97 -5.08 -2.61
C LYS A 17 -5.43 -4.67 -2.50
N CYS A 18 -6.06 -4.35 -3.63
CA CYS A 18 -7.48 -4.05 -3.68
C CYS A 18 -8.31 -5.32 -3.46
N PRO A 19 -9.28 -5.34 -2.52
CA PRO A 19 -10.10 -6.52 -2.26
C PRO A 19 -11.12 -6.80 -3.37
N LYS A 20 -11.43 -5.82 -4.24
CA LYS A 20 -12.42 -5.99 -5.32
C LYS A 20 -11.82 -6.52 -6.61
N CYS A 21 -10.75 -5.90 -7.10
CA CYS A 21 -10.12 -6.29 -8.38
C CYS A 21 -8.76 -6.97 -8.23
N GLY A 22 -8.20 -7.07 -7.02
CA GLY A 22 -6.90 -7.68 -6.78
C GLY A 22 -5.69 -6.82 -7.18
N ASN A 23 -5.89 -5.61 -7.71
CA ASN A 23 -4.79 -4.72 -8.10
C ASN A 23 -3.95 -4.29 -6.90
N GLU A 24 -2.63 -4.41 -7.01
CA GLU A 24 -1.69 -3.90 -6.01
C GLU A 24 -1.32 -2.45 -6.31
N GLN A 25 -1.36 -1.60 -5.28
CA GLN A 25 -0.99 -0.20 -5.38
C GLN A 25 -0.17 0.23 -4.17
N VAL A 26 0.84 1.05 -4.41
CA VAL A 26 1.61 1.70 -3.34
C VAL A 26 0.80 2.89 -2.82
N VAL A 27 0.53 2.91 -1.51
CA VAL A 27 -0.13 4.01 -0.80
C VAL A 27 0.90 4.79 0.01
N ALA A 28 0.74 6.11 0.08
CA ALA A 28 1.61 6.94 0.90
C ALA A 28 1.50 6.52 2.38
N ALA A 29 2.61 6.61 3.14
CA ALA A 29 2.60 6.28 4.56
C ALA A 29 1.62 7.13 5.37
N SER A 30 1.36 8.37 4.96
CA SER A 30 0.34 9.25 5.57
C SER A 30 -1.06 8.63 5.52
N MET A 31 -1.37 7.89 4.45
CA MET A 31 -2.67 7.23 4.24
C MET A 31 -2.69 5.81 4.82
N LYS A 32 -1.70 5.41 5.63
CA LYS A 32 -1.63 4.06 6.22
C LYS A 32 -2.83 3.75 7.13
N LYS A 33 -3.48 4.77 7.69
CA LYS A 33 -4.68 4.62 8.55
C LYS A 33 -5.98 4.99 7.85
N GLU A 34 -5.92 5.41 6.59
CA GLU A 34 -7.09 5.87 5.84
C GLU A 34 -7.51 4.83 4.79
N SER A 35 -8.78 4.88 4.42
CA SER A 35 -9.28 4.20 3.22
C SER A 35 -8.88 5.01 1.99
N VAL A 36 -8.41 4.31 0.94
CA VAL A 36 -7.99 4.96 -0.31
C VAL A 36 -8.75 4.39 -1.48
N LYS A 37 -8.89 5.15 -2.57
CA LYS A 37 -9.49 4.61 -3.80
C LYS A 37 -8.50 3.74 -4.57
N CYS A 38 -9.00 2.65 -5.13
CA CYS A 38 -8.25 1.79 -6.02
C CYS A 38 -7.98 2.53 -7.34
N LYS A 39 -6.72 2.59 -7.79
CA LYS A 39 -6.36 3.23 -9.06
C LYS A 39 -6.90 2.49 -10.30
N ALA A 40 -7.23 1.20 -10.17
CA ALA A 40 -7.71 0.39 -11.27
C ALA A 40 -9.25 0.37 -11.39
N CYS A 41 -9.96 0.11 -10.28
CA CYS A 41 -11.43 -0.05 -10.31
C CYS A 41 -12.20 1.05 -9.54
N GLY A 42 -11.51 1.99 -8.90
CA GLY A 42 -12.14 3.06 -8.11
C GLY A 42 -12.73 2.62 -6.77
N ALA A 43 -12.70 1.32 -6.46
CA ALA A 43 -13.24 0.79 -5.20
C ALA A 43 -12.47 1.30 -3.98
N GLU A 44 -13.14 1.40 -2.84
CA GLU A 44 -12.51 1.74 -1.58
C GLU A 44 -11.64 0.58 -1.07
N VAL A 45 -10.37 0.88 -0.78
CA VAL A 45 -9.37 -0.04 -0.24
C VAL A 45 -9.13 0.33 1.22
N PRO A 46 -9.56 -0.50 2.18
CA PRO A 46 -9.46 -0.19 3.60
C PRO A 46 -8.01 -0.20 4.10
N PRO A 47 -7.74 0.42 5.27
CA PRO A 47 -6.44 0.32 5.93
C PRO A 47 -6.12 -1.12 6.36
N LYS A 48 -4.82 -1.47 6.36
CA LYS A 48 -4.33 -2.70 7.00
C LYS A 48 -4.55 -2.53 8.51
N ARG A 49 -5.18 -3.51 9.16
CA ARG A 49 -5.34 -3.55 10.62
C ARG A 49 -3.99 -3.69 11.31
#